data_AF-Q0RUH3-F1
#
_entry.id   AF-Q0RUH3-F1
#
_cell.length_a   1.000
_cell.length_b   1.000
_cell.length_c   1.000
_cell.angle_alpha   90.00
_cell.angle_beta   90.00
_cell.angle_gamma   90.00
#
_symmetry.space_group_name_H-M   'P 1'
#
loop_
_entity.id
_entity.type
_entity.pdbx_description
1 polymer ?
#
loop_
_entity_poly.entity_id
_entity_poly.type
_entity_poly.pdbx_seq_one_letter_code
_entity_poly.pdbx_strand_id
1 'polypeptide(L)'
;MPGHAGERLILTGPLRLVPGTTEQILSRLADLGRTVSTEDGVTDGLSVLALSVDDVVLCLPTVIMDGRPRRWPSATVDRRIDLTSYAFAEPDLISAYAPELIEHLNVGHADQMRQLARHARPAETEGDIAGVQVSGLDRYGLDLWRVDSAGAEQVRVAFRQPLVEPRSLGRELRRLLDQSANTSE
;
A
#
# COMPACT_ATOMS: atom_id res chain seq x y z
N MET A 1 -1.62 13.07 -0.30
CA MET A 1 -2.43 11.92 -0.77
C MET A 1 -2.64 10.95 0.38
N PRO A 2 -3.87 10.45 0.64
CA PRO A 2 -4.09 9.38 1.61
C PRO A 2 -3.59 8.04 1.05
N GLY A 3 -2.85 7.28 1.85
CA GLY A 3 -2.49 5.89 1.60
C GLY A 3 -3.62 4.93 2.00
N HIS A 4 -3.48 3.66 1.64
CA HIS A 4 -4.51 2.64 1.86
C HIS A 4 -4.88 2.45 3.34
N ALA A 5 -3.94 2.63 4.27
CA ALA A 5 -4.20 2.52 5.71
C ALA A 5 -4.45 3.89 6.38
N GLY A 6 -4.52 4.96 5.60
CA GLY A 6 -4.68 6.33 6.10
C GLY A 6 -3.36 7.06 6.34
N GLU A 7 -2.23 6.54 5.85
CA GLU A 7 -0.98 7.30 5.76
C GLU A 7 -1.18 8.57 4.93
N ARG A 8 -0.36 9.60 5.15
CA ARG A 8 -0.41 10.81 4.34
C ARG A 8 0.99 11.25 3.95
N LEU A 9 1.17 11.52 2.67
CA LEU A 9 2.34 12.24 2.16
C LEU A 9 1.99 13.72 1.98
N ILE A 10 2.77 14.58 2.63
CA ILE A 10 2.71 16.04 2.52
C ILE A 10 3.97 16.51 1.78
N LEU A 11 3.77 17.28 0.72
CA LEU A 11 4.83 17.91 -0.07
C LEU A 11 4.70 19.43 0.09
N THR A 12 5.78 20.10 0.44
CA THR A 12 5.78 21.56 0.57
C THR A 12 6.85 22.20 -0.30
N GLY A 13 6.53 23.36 -0.84
CA GLY A 13 7.45 24.21 -1.59
C GLY A 13 6.69 25.13 -2.55
N PRO A 14 7.39 25.91 -3.37
CA PRO A 14 6.75 26.89 -4.23
C PRO A 14 6.08 26.23 -5.43
N LEU A 15 4.87 26.69 -5.74
CA LEU A 15 4.22 26.43 -7.01
C LEU A 15 4.76 27.38 -8.07
N ARG A 16 5.12 26.83 -9.23
CA ARG A 16 5.64 27.59 -10.37
C ARG A 16 4.77 27.33 -11.60
N LEU A 17 4.46 28.39 -12.33
CA LEU A 17 3.79 28.24 -13.62
C LEU A 17 4.75 27.57 -14.61
N VAL A 18 4.32 26.46 -15.20
CA VAL A 18 5.06 25.81 -16.28
C VAL A 18 4.71 26.53 -17.58
N PRO A 19 5.69 27.12 -18.27
CA PRO A 19 5.44 27.80 -19.53
C PRO A 19 5.07 26.78 -20.62
N GLY A 20 4.07 27.13 -21.41
CA GLY A 20 3.66 26.36 -22.58
C GLY A 20 2.26 26.74 -23.05
N THR A 21 1.96 26.44 -24.30
CA THR A 21 0.58 26.45 -24.79
C THR A 21 -0.19 25.26 -24.20
N THR A 22 -1.51 25.32 -24.22
CA THR A 22 -2.39 24.20 -23.86
C THR A 22 -1.97 22.88 -24.52
N GLU A 23 -1.65 22.90 -25.82
CA GLU A 23 -1.25 21.71 -26.57
C GLU A 23 0.07 21.12 -26.05
N GLN A 24 1.08 21.96 -25.78
CA GLN A 24 2.36 21.53 -25.21
C GLN A 24 2.19 20.95 -23.80
N ILE A 25 1.29 21.53 -23.02
CA ILE A 25 0.91 21.05 -21.70
C ILE A 25 0.27 19.66 -21.79
N LEU A 26 -0.73 19.48 -22.67
CA LEU A 26 -1.43 18.22 -22.84
C LEU A 26 -0.50 17.12 -23.35
N SER A 27 0.42 17.43 -24.28
CA SER A 27 1.44 16.50 -24.76
C SER A 27 2.33 15.99 -23.63
N ARG A 28 2.85 16.88 -22.77
CA ARG A 28 3.70 16.48 -21.63
C ARG A 28 2.96 15.61 -20.62
N LEU A 29 1.68 15.89 -20.38
CA LEU A 29 0.86 15.07 -19.49
C LEU A 29 0.60 13.68 -20.11
N ALA A 30 0.37 13.63 -21.43
CA ALA A 30 0.22 12.37 -22.14
C ALA A 30 1.51 11.52 -22.10
N ASP A 31 2.69 12.13 -22.23
CA ASP A 31 3.99 11.44 -22.10
C ASP A 31 4.18 10.83 -20.70
N LEU A 32 3.57 11.42 -19.68
CA LEU A 32 3.54 10.88 -18.31
C LEU A 32 2.43 9.83 -18.10
N GLY A 33 1.76 9.41 -19.17
CA GLY A 33 0.62 8.47 -19.10
C GLY A 33 -0.57 9.05 -18.34
N ARG A 34 -0.75 10.37 -18.36
CA ARG A 34 -1.88 11.05 -17.73
C ARG A 34 -2.78 11.65 -18.79
N THR A 35 -4.07 11.36 -18.70
CA THR A 35 -5.10 12.00 -19.50
C THR A 35 -5.81 13.05 -18.66
N VAL A 36 -5.94 14.27 -19.19
CA VAL A 36 -6.75 15.31 -18.57
C VAL A 36 -8.09 15.33 -19.29
N SER A 37 -9.13 14.92 -18.59
CA SER A 37 -10.51 15.10 -19.03
C SER A 37 -11.00 16.44 -18.47
N THR A 38 -11.22 17.43 -19.34
CA THR A 38 -11.92 18.65 -18.94
C THR A 38 -13.42 18.41 -19.09
N GLU A 39 -14.18 18.55 -18.00
CA GLU A 39 -15.63 18.71 -18.10
C GLU A 39 -15.88 19.93 -19.01
N ASP A 40 -16.76 19.80 -20.00
CA ASP A 40 -17.16 20.83 -20.98
C ASP A 40 -16.21 21.19 -22.14
N GLY A 41 -15.11 20.45 -22.35
CA GLY A 41 -14.29 20.61 -23.57
C GLY A 41 -13.56 21.95 -23.71
N VAL A 42 -13.61 22.82 -22.69
CA VAL A 42 -12.88 24.07 -22.64
C VAL A 42 -11.44 23.77 -22.21
N THR A 43 -10.55 23.66 -23.19
CA THR A 43 -9.10 23.55 -22.97
C THR A 43 -8.39 24.91 -23.06
N ASP A 44 -9.14 25.96 -23.40
CA ASP A 44 -8.64 27.32 -23.54
C ASP A 44 -8.35 27.92 -22.15
N GLY A 45 -7.12 28.35 -21.93
CA GLY A 45 -6.67 28.89 -20.62
C GLY A 45 -6.15 27.86 -19.61
N LEU A 46 -5.93 26.59 -20.00
CA LEU A 46 -5.26 25.62 -19.13
C LEU A 46 -3.85 26.10 -18.75
N SER A 47 -3.57 26.11 -17.45
CA SER A 47 -2.27 26.43 -16.88
C SER A 47 -1.79 25.27 -16.03
N VAL A 48 -0.52 24.89 -16.18
CA VAL A 48 0.10 23.87 -15.33
C VAL A 48 0.94 24.54 -14.26
N LEU A 49 0.72 24.12 -13.02
CA LEU A 49 1.59 24.47 -11.90
C LEU A 49 2.46 23.27 -11.56
N ALA A 50 3.77 23.47 -11.48
CA ALA A 50 4.71 22.51 -10.93
C ALA A 50 5.04 22.90 -9.49
N LEU A 51 4.94 21.93 -8.58
CA LEU A 51 5.43 22.08 -7.21
C LEU A 51 6.92 21.76 -7.18
N SER A 52 7.77 22.74 -6.88
CA SER A 52 9.14 22.45 -6.44
C SER A 52 9.05 21.91 -5.01
N VAL A 53 9.52 20.69 -4.78
CA VAL A 53 9.42 20.02 -3.47
C VAL A 53 10.65 20.35 -2.63
N ASP A 54 10.44 21.07 -1.54
CA ASP A 54 11.48 21.51 -0.59
C ASP A 54 11.45 20.70 0.73
N ASP A 55 10.30 20.14 1.12
CA ASP A 55 10.18 19.23 2.27
C ASP A 55 9.14 18.14 1.98
N VAL A 56 9.37 16.95 2.54
CA VAL A 56 8.53 15.77 2.38
C VAL A 56 8.27 15.16 3.74
N VAL A 57 7.01 15.11 4.14
CA VAL A 57 6.58 14.55 5.43
C VAL A 57 5.64 13.38 5.21
N LEU A 58 5.99 12.23 5.78
CA LEU A 58 5.14 11.06 5.87
C LEU A 58 4.49 11.00 7.25
N CYS A 59 3.17 11.20 7.30
CA CYS A 59 2.37 11.04 8.50
C CYS A 59 1.77 9.64 8.52
N LEU A 60 2.17 8.82 9.50
CA LEU A 60 1.58 7.50 9.70
C LEU A 60 0.39 7.60 10.69
N PRO A 61 -0.70 6.84 10.47
CA PRO A 61 -1.79 6.78 11.43
C PRO A 61 -1.27 6.18 12.74
N THR A 62 -1.47 6.86 13.87
CA THR A 62 -1.27 6.22 15.17
C THR A 62 -2.43 5.27 15.40
N VAL A 63 -2.14 3.97 15.55
CA VAL A 63 -3.15 2.96 15.85
C VAL A 63 -3.73 3.27 17.24
N ILE A 64 -4.90 3.92 17.30
CA ILE A 64 -5.71 3.93 18.52
C ILE A 64 -6.66 2.74 18.40
N MET A 65 -6.33 1.67 19.13
CA MET A 65 -7.05 0.40 19.23
C MET A 65 -8.36 0.54 20.01
N ASP A 66 -9.17 1.57 19.77
CA ASP A 66 -10.50 1.68 20.35
C ASP A 66 -11.50 1.83 19.22
N GLY A 67 -12.35 0.82 19.03
CA GLY A 67 -13.35 0.65 17.95
C GLY A 67 -14.45 1.72 17.89
N ARG A 68 -14.13 2.98 18.16
CA ARG A 68 -14.98 4.15 17.95
C ARG A 68 -14.82 4.65 16.51
N PRO A 69 -15.87 5.23 15.91
CA PRO A 69 -15.79 5.82 14.58
C PRO A 69 -14.65 6.84 14.53
N ARG A 70 -13.87 6.77 13.44
CA ARG A 70 -12.66 7.55 13.12
C ARG A 70 -12.85 9.06 13.37
N ARG A 71 -12.77 9.52 14.61
CA ARG A 71 -12.60 10.93 14.96
C ARG A 71 -11.12 11.18 15.15
N TRP A 72 -10.59 12.10 14.35
CA TRP A 72 -9.15 12.33 14.14
C TRP A 72 -8.36 12.42 15.45
N PRO A 73 -7.33 11.59 15.63
CA PRO A 73 -6.30 11.84 16.62
C PRO A 73 -5.41 13.00 16.13
N SER A 74 -5.15 13.99 16.97
CA SER A 74 -4.15 15.04 16.69
C SER A 74 -2.70 14.54 16.78
N ALA A 75 -2.48 13.29 17.22
CA ALA A 75 -1.17 12.68 17.28
C ALA A 75 -0.91 11.93 15.97
N THR A 76 -0.07 12.48 15.11
CA THR A 76 0.56 11.77 13.99
C THR A 76 2.04 11.64 14.30
N VAL A 77 2.64 10.47 14.09
CA VAL A 77 4.10 10.41 13.99
C VAL A 77 4.45 10.96 12.61
N ASP A 78 5.04 12.14 12.59
CA ASP A 78 5.56 12.77 11.40
C ASP A 78 7.01 12.32 11.17
N ARG A 79 7.24 11.70 10.02
CA ARG A 79 8.57 11.33 9.58
C ARG A 79 8.96 12.22 8.41
N ARG A 80 9.96 13.07 8.60
CA ARG A 80 10.61 13.76 7.49
C ARG A 80 11.39 12.77 6.63
N ILE A 81 11.24 12.92 5.32
CA ILE A 81 11.91 12.12 4.31
C ILE A 81 12.92 13.02 3.61
N ASP A 82 14.15 12.54 3.47
CA ASP A 82 15.18 13.23 2.69
C ASP A 82 14.75 13.39 1.22
N LEU A 83 14.96 14.57 0.66
CA LEU A 83 14.53 14.92 -0.71
C LEU A 83 15.16 14.02 -1.77
N THR A 84 16.44 13.68 -1.60
CA THR A 84 17.14 12.79 -2.54
C THR A 84 16.49 11.40 -2.52
N SER A 85 16.24 10.89 -1.31
CA SER A 85 15.57 9.60 -1.11
C SER A 85 14.15 9.59 -1.69
N TYR A 86 13.40 10.69 -1.54
CA TYR A 86 12.08 10.83 -2.16
C TYR A 86 12.15 10.87 -3.70
N ALA A 87 13.09 11.64 -4.27
CA ALA A 87 13.23 11.79 -5.71
C ALA A 87 13.63 10.49 -6.43
N PHE A 88 14.39 9.61 -5.76
CA PHE A 88 14.81 8.31 -6.28
C PHE A 88 13.91 7.15 -5.84
N ALA A 89 12.88 7.40 -5.03
CA ALA A 89 11.97 6.35 -4.62
C ALA A 89 11.11 5.89 -5.80
N GLU A 90 11.08 4.58 -6.03
CA GLU A 90 10.17 3.98 -7.01
C GLU A 90 8.82 3.70 -6.35
N PRO A 91 7.70 3.96 -7.05
CA PRO A 91 6.38 3.58 -6.56
C PRO A 91 6.28 2.06 -6.43
N ASP A 92 5.60 1.59 -5.38
CA ASP A 92 5.32 0.17 -5.21
C ASP A 92 4.21 -0.27 -6.16
N LEU A 93 4.60 -0.95 -7.24
CA LEU A 93 3.68 -1.49 -8.22
C LEU A 93 2.75 -2.56 -7.63
N ILE A 94 3.15 -3.29 -6.60
CA ILE A 94 2.28 -4.28 -5.95
C ILE A 94 1.20 -3.57 -5.15
N SER A 95 1.57 -2.51 -4.42
CA SER A 95 0.62 -1.70 -3.66
C SER A 95 -0.45 -1.08 -4.54
N ALA A 96 -0.11 -0.71 -5.78
CA ALA A 96 -1.07 -0.17 -6.75
C ALA A 96 -2.19 -1.13 -7.17
N TYR A 97 -1.98 -2.45 -7.06
CA TYR A 97 -2.99 -3.49 -7.31
C TYR A 97 -3.45 -4.20 -6.02
N ALA A 98 -3.03 -3.70 -4.86
CA ALA A 98 -3.30 -4.36 -3.59
C ALA A 98 -4.80 -4.53 -3.31
N PRO A 99 -5.70 -3.56 -3.55
CA PRO A 99 -7.13 -3.74 -3.28
C PRO A 99 -7.73 -4.97 -3.95
N GLU A 100 -7.54 -5.11 -5.26
CA GLU A 100 -8.09 -6.21 -6.04
C GLU A 100 -7.43 -7.54 -5.68
N LEU A 101 -6.11 -7.53 -5.46
CA LEU A 101 -5.36 -8.73 -5.05
C LEU A 101 -5.77 -9.19 -3.64
N ILE A 102 -5.96 -8.27 -2.69
CA ILE A 102 -6.41 -8.57 -1.33
C ILE A 102 -7.81 -9.15 -1.36
N GLU A 103 -8.74 -8.56 -2.11
CA GLU A 103 -10.09 -9.10 -2.28
C GLU A 103 -10.04 -10.52 -2.85
N HIS A 104 -9.27 -10.72 -3.92
CA HIS A 104 -9.09 -12.02 -4.54
C HIS A 104 -8.51 -13.06 -3.57
N LEU A 105 -7.51 -12.69 -2.76
CA LEU A 105 -6.91 -13.57 -1.77
C LEU A 105 -7.91 -13.94 -0.66
N ASN A 106 -8.67 -12.96 -0.17
CA ASN A 106 -9.65 -13.18 0.90
C ASN A 106 -10.85 -14.03 0.45
N VAL A 107 -11.28 -13.91 -0.81
CA VAL A 107 -12.44 -14.66 -1.33
C VAL A 107 -12.02 -15.99 -1.95
N GLY A 108 -11.02 -15.98 -2.83
CA GLY A 108 -10.62 -17.13 -3.63
C GLY A 108 -9.59 -18.04 -2.96
N HIS A 109 -8.88 -17.53 -1.94
CA HIS A 109 -7.75 -18.24 -1.33
C HIS A 109 -7.73 -18.20 0.20
N ALA A 110 -8.91 -18.06 0.83
CA ALA A 110 -9.05 -17.94 2.28
C ALA A 110 -8.38 -19.09 3.05
N ASP A 111 -8.46 -20.32 2.55
CA ASP A 111 -7.89 -21.50 3.21
C ASP A 111 -6.36 -21.53 3.12
N GLN A 112 -5.80 -21.12 1.99
CA GLN A 112 -4.36 -20.93 1.86
C GLN A 112 -3.86 -19.82 2.79
N MET A 113 -4.60 -18.71 2.93
CA MET A 113 -4.24 -17.64 3.87
C MET A 113 -4.28 -18.10 5.32
N ARG A 114 -5.25 -18.96 5.69
CA ARG A 114 -5.26 -19.63 7.00
C ARG A 114 -4.02 -20.49 7.24
N GLN A 115 -3.57 -21.25 6.23
CA GLN A 115 -2.35 -22.05 6.34
C GLN A 115 -1.11 -21.17 6.56
N LEU A 116 -0.97 -20.08 5.81
CA LEU A 116 0.13 -19.13 5.99
C LEU A 116 0.12 -18.48 7.38
N ALA A 117 -1.06 -18.08 7.88
CA ALA A 117 -1.20 -17.46 9.19
C ALA A 117 -0.80 -18.40 10.35
N ARG A 118 -1.07 -19.70 10.22
CA ARG A 118 -0.60 -20.71 11.19
C ARG A 118 0.92 -20.78 11.22
N HIS A 119 1.57 -20.74 10.07
CA HIS A 119 3.02 -20.90 9.98
C HIS A 119 3.79 -19.64 10.37
N ALA A 120 3.22 -18.45 10.16
CA ALA A 120 3.85 -17.18 10.49
C ALA A 120 4.12 -16.98 11.99
N ARG A 121 3.55 -17.82 12.86
CA ARG A 121 3.89 -17.89 14.29
C ARG A 121 3.81 -19.34 14.76
N PRO A 122 4.91 -19.96 15.23
CA PRO A 122 4.83 -21.25 15.90
C PRO A 122 3.98 -21.09 17.16
N ALA A 123 2.91 -21.86 17.28
CA ALA A 123 1.93 -21.66 18.33
C ALA A 123 2.42 -22.30 19.64
N GLU A 124 2.64 -21.47 20.67
CA GLU A 124 2.64 -21.93 22.07
C GLU A 124 1.21 -22.26 22.54
N THR A 125 0.20 -21.96 21.72
CA THR A 125 -1.20 -22.24 21.99
C THR A 125 -1.82 -22.91 20.78
N GLU A 126 -2.10 -24.21 20.91
CA GLU A 126 -2.80 -25.08 19.98
C GLU A 126 -4.29 -24.66 19.84
N GLY A 127 -4.54 -23.39 19.58
CA GLY A 127 -5.86 -22.81 19.39
C GLY A 127 -6.22 -22.83 17.90
N ASP A 128 -7.40 -23.35 17.58
CA ASP A 128 -7.93 -23.30 16.23
C ASP A 128 -8.09 -21.84 15.78
N ILE A 129 -7.45 -21.50 14.65
CA ILE A 129 -7.65 -20.20 14.00
C ILE A 129 -9.08 -20.15 13.46
N ALA A 130 -9.91 -19.32 14.08
CA ALA A 130 -11.32 -19.12 13.72
C ALA A 130 -11.48 -18.30 12.43
N GLY A 131 -10.51 -17.43 12.10
CA GLY A 131 -10.57 -16.60 10.90
C GLY A 131 -9.24 -15.96 10.52
N VAL A 132 -9.09 -15.66 9.24
CA VAL A 132 -7.97 -14.88 8.70
C VAL A 132 -8.48 -13.89 7.67
N GLN A 133 -7.91 -12.68 7.67
CA GLN A 133 -8.19 -11.62 6.70
C GLN A 133 -6.87 -10.96 6.28
N VAL A 134 -6.56 -10.95 4.99
CA VAL A 134 -5.51 -10.11 4.42
C VAL A 134 -5.97 -8.66 4.50
N SER A 135 -5.17 -7.81 5.15
CA SER A 135 -5.43 -6.37 5.31
C SER A 135 -4.46 -5.47 4.55
N GLY A 136 -3.31 -6.00 4.17
CA GLY A 136 -2.25 -5.23 3.52
C GLY A 136 -1.42 -6.11 2.60
N LEU A 137 -0.94 -5.52 1.52
CA LEU A 137 -0.07 -6.16 0.55
C LEU A 137 0.82 -5.09 -0.08
N ASP A 138 2.12 -5.34 -0.08
CA ASP A 138 3.12 -4.51 -0.73
C ASP A 138 4.24 -5.40 -1.30
N ARG A 139 5.25 -4.80 -1.94
CA ARG A 139 6.34 -5.57 -2.58
C ARG A 139 7.14 -6.44 -1.62
N TYR A 140 7.12 -6.19 -0.31
CA TYR A 140 7.92 -6.89 0.68
C TYR A 140 7.14 -7.99 1.41
N GLY A 141 5.81 -8.00 1.34
CA GLY A 141 5.02 -9.01 2.05
C GLY A 141 3.54 -8.69 2.15
N LEU A 142 2.88 -9.44 3.03
CA LEU A 142 1.45 -9.37 3.28
C LEU A 142 1.15 -9.26 4.78
N ASP A 143 0.17 -8.42 5.11
CA ASP A 143 -0.37 -8.26 6.45
C ASP A 143 -1.67 -9.06 6.59
N LEU A 144 -1.72 -9.90 7.62
CA LEU A 144 -2.85 -10.77 7.94
C LEU A 144 -3.37 -10.40 9.33
N TRP A 145 -4.68 -10.27 9.46
CA TRP A 145 -5.34 -10.45 10.75
C TRP A 145 -5.64 -11.93 10.94
N ARG A 146 -5.16 -12.49 12.05
CA ARG A 146 -5.55 -13.80 12.59
C ARG A 146 -6.56 -13.56 13.70
N VAL A 147 -7.58 -14.41 13.78
CA VAL A 147 -8.52 -14.43 14.90
C VAL A 147 -8.54 -15.84 15.50
N ASP A 148 -8.31 -15.94 16.79
CA ASP A 148 -8.40 -17.16 17.59
C ASP A 148 -9.17 -16.92 18.90
N SER A 149 -9.11 -17.86 19.83
CA SER A 149 -9.77 -17.75 21.14
C SER A 149 -9.18 -16.68 22.06
N ALA A 150 -7.94 -16.24 21.82
CA ALA A 150 -7.27 -15.18 22.57
C ALA A 150 -7.56 -13.78 21.97
N GLY A 151 -7.95 -13.70 20.69
CA GLY A 151 -8.45 -12.50 20.06
C GLY A 151 -7.95 -12.30 18.63
N ALA A 152 -7.99 -11.04 18.17
CA ALA A 152 -7.49 -10.65 16.86
C ALA A 152 -6.05 -10.11 16.96
N GLU A 153 -5.15 -10.67 16.17
CA GLU A 153 -3.74 -10.27 16.11
C GLU A 153 -3.33 -10.02 14.65
N GLN A 154 -2.57 -8.94 14.41
CA GLN A 154 -1.99 -8.67 13.10
C GLN A 154 -0.60 -9.32 12.99
N VAL A 155 -0.37 -10.04 11.90
CA VAL A 155 0.89 -10.73 11.59
C VAL A 155 1.35 -10.34 10.20
N ARG A 156 2.64 -10.05 10.06
CA ARG A 156 3.28 -9.78 8.78
C ARG A 156 4.00 -11.04 8.28
N VAL A 157 3.67 -11.48 7.07
CA VAL A 157 4.43 -12.52 6.36
C VAL A 157 5.33 -11.84 5.33
N ALA A 158 6.64 -11.95 5.54
CA ALA A 158 7.63 -11.37 4.64
C ALA A 158 7.86 -12.26 3.42
N PHE A 159 7.97 -11.64 2.24
CA PHE A 159 8.49 -12.30 1.05
C PHE A 159 10.00 -12.48 1.15
N ARG A 160 10.52 -13.50 0.47
CA ARG A 160 11.96 -13.77 0.44
C ARG A 160 12.73 -12.63 -0.22
N GLN A 161 12.15 -12.03 -1.26
CA GLN A 161 12.69 -10.92 -2.00
C GLN A 161 11.57 -9.96 -2.39
N PRO A 162 11.87 -8.67 -2.56
CA PRO A 162 10.87 -7.72 -3.01
C PRO A 162 10.32 -8.11 -4.38
N LEU A 163 9.00 -8.15 -4.52
CA LEU A 163 8.34 -8.41 -5.78
C LEU A 163 8.46 -7.18 -6.70
N VAL A 164 8.85 -7.41 -7.94
CA VAL A 164 8.98 -6.35 -8.96
C VAL A 164 7.68 -6.19 -9.77
N GLU A 165 6.85 -7.24 -9.82
CA GLU A 165 5.65 -7.28 -10.68
C GLU A 165 4.52 -8.12 -10.03
N PRO A 166 3.25 -7.72 -10.19
CA PRO A 166 2.11 -8.41 -9.57
C PRO A 166 2.00 -9.89 -9.92
N ARG A 167 2.32 -10.25 -11.17
CA ARG A 167 2.26 -11.66 -11.64
C ARG A 167 3.20 -12.60 -10.89
N SER A 168 4.21 -12.08 -10.19
CA SER A 168 5.13 -12.88 -9.39
C SER A 168 4.55 -13.28 -8.02
N LEU A 169 3.46 -12.65 -7.57
CA LEU A 169 2.84 -12.91 -6.26
C LEU A 169 2.43 -14.38 -6.09
N GLY A 170 1.73 -14.96 -7.08
CA GLY A 170 1.24 -16.34 -6.97
C GLY A 170 2.35 -17.38 -6.79
N ARG A 171 3.51 -17.15 -7.42
CA ARG A 171 4.71 -18.00 -7.27
C ARG A 171 5.30 -17.87 -5.87
N GLU A 172 5.37 -16.66 -5.33
CA GLU A 172 5.89 -16.43 -3.99
C GLU A 172 4.96 -16.99 -2.90
N LEU A 173 3.64 -16.85 -3.05
CA LEU A 173 2.67 -17.45 -2.14
C LEU A 173 2.75 -18.98 -2.14
N ARG A 174 2.89 -19.61 -3.31
CA ARG A 174 3.07 -21.06 -3.40
C ARG A 174 4.32 -21.51 -2.65
N ARG A 175 5.44 -20.81 -2.84
CA ARG A 175 6.68 -21.07 -2.11
C ARG A 175 6.51 -20.96 -0.60
N LEU A 176 5.80 -19.94 -0.11
CA LEU A 176 5.51 -19.78 1.32
C LEU A 176 4.62 -20.92 1.85
N LEU A 177 3.64 -21.37 1.08
CA LEU A 177 2.79 -22.52 1.43
C LEU A 177 3.60 -23.83 1.46
N ASP A 178 4.47 -24.06 0.48
CA ASP A 178 5.34 -25.24 0.45
C ASP A 178 6.27 -25.28 1.67
N GLN A 179 6.82 -24.13 2.08
CA GLN A 179 7.61 -24.02 3.31
C GLN A 179 6.80 -24.30 4.58
N SER A 180 5.54 -23.85 4.60
CA SER A 180 4.65 -24.11 5.73
C SER A 180 4.34 -25.60 5.89
N ALA A 181 4.21 -26.32 4.77
CA ALA A 181 3.99 -27.76 4.77
C ALA A 181 5.24 -28.53 5.25
N ASN A 182 6.42 -28.18 4.74
CA ASN A 182 7.66 -28.93 5.01
C ASN A 182 8.25 -28.72 6.41
N THR A 183 7.77 -27.73 7.17
CA THR A 183 8.22 -27.49 8.56
C THR A 183 7.36 -28.22 9.59
N SER A 184 6.28 -28.88 9.15
CA SER A 184 5.35 -29.63 10.00
C SER A 184 5.67 -31.14 10.08
N GLU A 185 6.85 -31.56 9.59
CA GLU A 185 7.37 -32.94 9.58
C GLU A 185 8.68 -33.00 10.38
#